data_AF-A0A3B8WHT1-F1
#
_entry.id   AF-A0A3B8WHT1-F1
#
_cell.length_a   1.000
_cell.length_b   1.000
_cell.length_c   1.000
_cell.angle_alpha   90.00
_cell.angle_beta   90.00
_cell.angle_gamma   90.00
#
_symmetry.space_group_name_H-M   'P 1'
#
loop_
_entity.id
_entity.type
_entity.pdbx_description
1 polymer ?
#
loop_
_entity_poly.entity_id
_entity_poly.type
_entity_poly.pdbx_seq_one_letter_code
_entity_poly.pdbx_strand_id
1 'polypeptide(L)'
;LPEVEGRAVFIEDYDMAVASELIQGVDVWLNCPRHPWEACGTSGMKVLVNGGLNLSQYDGWWAEAWQPELGWAIRPGATFEELSQTDKHDEADAEELYQLLENHVVPEFYLRNEQGLPANWLERVRASMNELTARYSANRMVREYVTDFYLPMVAQGAERTAVGADELVSVKETIARHWPRLRFGAMDAREEGQKLRFDLDVYLDGLSPELVAVELVAESSNSGPRLVQSMAFSGPLQEAEQTYRYYCTVPPRPLEHFTPRIRIHEPRLNLPLEDAHILWLR
;
A
#
# COMPACT_ATOMS: atom_id res chain seq x y z
N LEU A 1 -14.58 -31.54 -27.85
CA LEU A 1 -13.19 -32.04 -27.78
C LEU A 1 -13.21 -33.38 -27.06
N PRO A 2 -13.15 -34.52 -27.77
CA PRO A 2 -13.20 -35.86 -27.16
C PRO A 2 -12.06 -36.10 -26.14
N GLU A 3 -10.96 -35.37 -26.27
CA GLU A 3 -9.73 -35.57 -25.49
C GLU A 3 -9.81 -35.04 -24.04
N VAL A 4 -10.75 -34.12 -23.76
CA VAL A 4 -10.93 -33.48 -22.44
C VAL A 4 -12.28 -33.81 -21.79
N GLU A 5 -13.03 -34.74 -22.37
CA GLU A 5 -14.31 -35.18 -21.85
C GLU A 5 -14.16 -35.71 -20.42
N GLY A 6 -14.98 -35.20 -19.49
CA GLY A 6 -14.89 -35.51 -18.07
C GLY A 6 -13.70 -34.91 -17.33
N ARG A 7 -12.86 -34.10 -17.98
CA ARG A 7 -11.69 -33.43 -17.39
C ARG A 7 -11.79 -31.91 -17.40
N ALA A 8 -12.51 -31.35 -18.37
CA ALA A 8 -12.81 -29.94 -18.47
C ALA A 8 -14.32 -29.72 -18.42
N VAL A 9 -14.77 -28.85 -17.52
CA VAL A 9 -16.18 -28.49 -17.34
C VAL A 9 -16.29 -26.97 -17.31
N PHE A 10 -17.25 -26.42 -18.03
CA PHE A 10 -17.63 -25.02 -17.92
C PHE A 10 -18.81 -24.91 -16.96
N ILE A 11 -18.67 -24.09 -15.93
CA ILE A 11 -19.72 -23.86 -14.93
C ILE A 11 -20.43 -22.56 -15.31
N GLU A 12 -21.67 -22.70 -15.76
CA GLU A 12 -22.57 -21.57 -16.05
C GLU A 12 -23.13 -20.96 -14.75
N ASP A 13 -23.53 -19.69 -14.82
CA ASP A 13 -24.23 -18.98 -13.74
C ASP A 13 -23.54 -19.04 -12.37
N TYR A 14 -22.22 -18.82 -12.36
CA TYR A 14 -21.43 -18.77 -11.12
C TYR A 14 -21.94 -17.69 -10.16
N ASP A 15 -22.49 -18.12 -9.03
CA ASP A 15 -22.97 -17.28 -7.94
C ASP A 15 -22.40 -17.72 -6.59
N MET A 16 -22.93 -17.17 -5.48
CA MET A 16 -22.47 -17.54 -4.15
C MET A 16 -22.77 -19.00 -3.77
N ALA A 17 -23.85 -19.58 -4.27
CA ALA A 17 -24.21 -20.96 -3.98
C ALA A 17 -23.25 -21.91 -4.71
N VAL A 18 -23.02 -21.67 -6.01
CA VAL A 18 -22.03 -22.41 -6.80
C VAL A 18 -20.63 -22.28 -6.18
N ALA A 19 -20.22 -21.07 -5.81
CA ALA A 19 -18.93 -20.83 -5.16
C ALA A 19 -18.77 -21.62 -3.86
N SER A 20 -19.83 -21.68 -3.04
CA SER A 20 -19.83 -22.40 -1.76
C SER A 20 -19.58 -23.90 -1.94
N GLU A 21 -20.15 -24.51 -2.97
CA GLU A 21 -19.93 -25.93 -3.27
C GLU A 21 -18.59 -26.17 -3.94
N LEU A 22 -18.28 -25.40 -4.98
CA LEU A 22 -17.06 -25.56 -5.79
C LEU A 22 -15.82 -25.55 -4.90
N ILE A 23 -15.72 -24.57 -4.01
CA ILE A 23 -14.50 -24.30 -3.27
C ILE A 23 -14.13 -25.39 -2.26
N GLN A 24 -15.09 -26.18 -1.81
CA GLN A 24 -14.86 -27.30 -0.90
C GLN A 24 -14.13 -28.46 -1.60
N GLY A 25 -14.21 -28.54 -2.93
CA GLY A 25 -13.58 -29.58 -3.74
C GLY A 25 -12.36 -29.11 -4.53
N VAL A 26 -11.90 -27.88 -4.34
CA VAL A 26 -10.75 -27.34 -5.08
C VAL A 26 -9.44 -27.73 -4.41
N ASP A 27 -8.60 -28.48 -5.13
CA ASP A 27 -7.20 -28.70 -4.76
C ASP A 27 -6.33 -27.48 -5.11
N VAL A 28 -6.54 -26.87 -6.29
CA VAL A 28 -5.81 -25.68 -6.77
C VAL A 28 -6.76 -24.62 -7.31
N TRP A 29 -6.71 -23.43 -6.72
CA TRP A 29 -7.37 -22.23 -7.22
C TRP A 29 -6.43 -21.46 -8.15
N LEU A 30 -6.76 -21.46 -9.44
CA LEU A 30 -6.03 -20.71 -10.46
C LEU A 30 -6.59 -19.30 -10.59
N ASN A 31 -5.73 -18.29 -10.47
CA ASN A 31 -6.10 -16.90 -10.71
C ASN A 31 -5.06 -16.21 -11.61
N CYS A 32 -5.45 -15.86 -12.84
CA CYS A 32 -4.57 -15.22 -13.83
C CYS A 32 -5.11 -13.85 -14.25
N PRO A 33 -5.25 -12.89 -13.31
CA PRO A 33 -5.51 -11.51 -13.70
C PRO A 33 -4.35 -11.01 -14.56
N ARG A 34 -4.63 -9.99 -15.36
CA ARG A 34 -3.54 -9.28 -16.01
C ARG A 34 -2.81 -8.41 -15.00
N HIS A 35 -1.54 -8.71 -14.73
CA HIS A 35 -0.69 -7.88 -13.89
C HIS A 35 -0.44 -6.51 -14.55
N PRO A 36 -0.37 -5.37 -13.81
CA PRO A 36 -0.54 -5.16 -12.36
C PRO A 36 -1.94 -4.65 -12.00
N TRP A 37 -2.99 -5.16 -12.64
CA TRP A 37 -4.32 -4.54 -12.61
C TRP A 37 -5.26 -5.15 -11.58
N GLU A 38 -4.85 -6.20 -10.87
CA GLU A 38 -5.63 -6.73 -9.75
C GLU A 38 -5.24 -6.01 -8.45
N ALA A 39 -6.15 -5.20 -7.93
CA ALA A 39 -5.93 -4.52 -6.66
C ALA A 39 -5.82 -5.48 -5.46
N CYS A 40 -6.56 -6.60 -5.48
CA CYS A 40 -6.58 -7.57 -4.38
C CYS A 40 -6.94 -8.97 -4.89
N GLY A 41 -8.23 -9.28 -5.02
CA GLY A 41 -8.72 -10.62 -5.36
C GLY A 41 -9.06 -11.44 -4.11
N THR A 42 -10.35 -11.59 -3.80
CA THR A 42 -10.79 -12.28 -2.56
C THR A 42 -11.12 -13.75 -2.76
N SER A 43 -11.24 -14.22 -4.00
CA SER A 43 -11.62 -15.60 -4.33
C SER A 43 -10.58 -16.60 -3.83
N GLY A 44 -9.28 -16.32 -4.04
CA GLY A 44 -8.18 -17.15 -3.56
C GLY A 44 -8.05 -17.20 -2.03
N MET A 45 -8.59 -16.22 -1.30
CA MET A 45 -8.60 -16.25 0.17
C MET A 45 -9.58 -17.30 0.71
N LYS A 46 -10.64 -17.60 -0.05
CA LYS A 46 -11.70 -18.51 0.38
C LYS A 46 -11.24 -19.98 0.35
N VAL A 47 -10.27 -20.35 -0.50
CA VAL A 47 -9.77 -21.74 -0.56
C VAL A 47 -8.94 -22.13 0.66
N LEU A 48 -8.40 -21.15 1.38
CA LEU A 48 -7.54 -21.39 2.54
C LEU A 48 -8.23 -22.28 3.57
N VAL A 49 -9.47 -21.96 3.97
CA VAL A 49 -10.20 -22.76 4.97
C VAL A 49 -10.69 -24.12 4.45
N ASN A 50 -10.61 -24.36 3.15
CA ASN A 50 -11.04 -25.60 2.50
C ASN A 50 -9.86 -26.54 2.17
N GLY A 51 -8.63 -26.17 2.52
CA GLY A 51 -7.44 -26.98 2.25
C GLY A 51 -6.98 -26.97 0.79
N GLY A 52 -7.49 -26.02 -0.01
CA GLY A 52 -7.01 -25.77 -1.36
C GLY A 52 -5.78 -24.86 -1.36
N LEU A 53 -5.01 -24.92 -2.44
CA LEU A 53 -3.82 -24.11 -2.66
C LEU A 53 -4.05 -23.08 -3.76
N ASN A 54 -3.28 -21.99 -3.75
CA ASN A 54 -3.33 -20.98 -4.79
C ASN A 54 -2.18 -21.16 -5.79
N LEU A 55 -2.50 -21.03 -7.07
CA LEU A 55 -1.59 -20.76 -8.17
C LEU A 55 -2.09 -19.48 -8.83
N SER A 56 -1.39 -18.36 -8.62
CA SER A 56 -1.90 -17.06 -9.04
C SER A 56 -0.81 -16.19 -9.63
N GLN A 57 -1.19 -15.23 -10.46
CA GLN A 57 -0.34 -14.10 -10.78
C GLN A 57 0.19 -13.46 -9.49
N TYR A 58 1.46 -13.05 -9.46
CA TYR A 58 2.07 -12.26 -8.39
C TYR A 58 1.50 -10.84 -8.41
N ASP A 59 0.21 -10.68 -8.10
CA ASP A 59 -0.50 -9.41 -8.11
C ASP A 59 -1.54 -9.38 -6.97
N GLY A 60 -2.05 -8.19 -6.66
CA GLY A 60 -3.03 -7.97 -5.61
C GLY A 60 -2.63 -8.62 -4.27
N TRP A 61 -3.57 -9.37 -3.68
CA TRP A 61 -3.35 -10.01 -2.38
C TRP A 61 -2.25 -11.06 -2.43
N TRP A 62 -2.04 -11.68 -3.59
CA TRP A 62 -1.08 -12.75 -3.72
C TRP A 62 0.35 -12.21 -3.72
N ALA A 63 0.58 -11.01 -4.25
CA ALA A 63 1.87 -10.31 -4.10
C ALA A 63 2.22 -10.04 -2.61
N GLU A 64 1.21 -9.78 -1.76
CA GLU A 64 1.37 -9.59 -0.31
C GLU A 64 1.52 -10.89 0.48
N ALA A 65 0.90 -11.97 0.01
CA ALA A 65 0.75 -13.25 0.71
C ALA A 65 1.80 -14.29 0.32
N TRP A 66 2.23 -14.29 -0.94
CA TRP A 66 2.94 -15.41 -1.52
C TRP A 66 4.30 -15.62 -0.87
N GLN A 67 4.54 -16.88 -0.53
CA GLN A 67 5.84 -17.44 -0.21
C GLN A 67 5.93 -18.81 -0.91
N PRO A 68 7.14 -19.28 -1.25
CA PRO A 68 7.34 -20.55 -1.94
C PRO A 68 6.71 -21.77 -1.26
N GLU A 69 6.45 -21.71 0.06
CA GLU A 69 5.87 -22.79 0.87
C GLU A 69 4.34 -22.75 0.94
N LEU A 70 3.70 -21.68 0.44
CA LEU A 70 2.25 -21.45 0.62
C LEU A 70 1.42 -21.65 -0.67
N GLY A 71 2.10 -21.77 -1.81
CA GLY A 71 1.50 -21.95 -3.13
C GLY A 71 2.47 -21.52 -4.23
N TRP A 72 1.93 -21.21 -5.40
CA TRP A 72 2.73 -20.86 -6.58
C TRP A 72 2.36 -19.48 -7.12
N ALA A 73 3.36 -18.79 -7.65
CA ALA A 73 3.19 -17.47 -8.23
C ALA A 73 3.75 -17.43 -9.65
N ILE A 74 3.01 -16.80 -10.56
CA ILE A 74 3.51 -16.41 -11.89
C ILE A 74 4.17 -15.04 -11.73
N ARG A 75 5.39 -14.88 -12.25
CA ARG A 75 6.23 -13.68 -12.14
C ARG A 75 6.51 -13.22 -10.70
N PRO A 76 7.05 -14.09 -9.82
CA PRO A 76 7.35 -13.70 -8.45
C PRO A 76 8.30 -12.50 -8.41
N GLY A 77 7.89 -11.44 -7.70
CA GLY A 77 8.69 -10.22 -7.52
C GLY A 77 8.59 -9.20 -8.65
N ALA A 78 7.78 -9.43 -9.68
CA ALA A 78 7.55 -8.41 -10.71
C ALA A 78 6.87 -7.17 -10.13
N THR A 79 7.27 -6.02 -10.64
CA THR A 79 6.84 -4.71 -10.14
C THR A 79 5.85 -4.03 -11.07
N PHE A 80 5.05 -3.12 -10.51
CA PHE A 80 4.14 -2.27 -11.28
C PHE A 80 4.88 -1.50 -12.38
N GLU A 81 6.09 -0.97 -12.11
CA GLU A 81 6.83 -0.17 -13.09
C GLU A 81 7.29 -1.00 -14.30
N GLU A 82 7.73 -2.24 -14.06
CA GLU A 82 8.14 -3.16 -15.12
C GLU A 82 6.98 -3.53 -16.05
N LEU A 83 5.77 -3.72 -15.49
CA LEU A 83 4.66 -4.36 -16.21
C LEU A 83 3.52 -3.41 -16.61
N SER A 84 3.44 -2.20 -16.04
CA SER A 84 2.41 -1.21 -16.40
C SER A 84 2.65 -0.50 -17.73
N GLN A 85 3.89 -0.54 -18.26
CA GLN A 85 4.27 0.23 -19.45
C GLN A 85 3.89 -0.45 -20.77
N THR A 86 3.64 -1.76 -20.75
CA THR A 86 3.34 -2.53 -21.97
C THR A 86 2.34 -3.63 -21.67
N ASP A 87 1.70 -4.12 -22.73
CA ASP A 87 0.72 -5.20 -22.71
C ASP A 87 1.27 -6.51 -23.30
N LYS A 88 2.60 -6.67 -23.33
CA LYS A 88 3.27 -7.73 -24.11
C LYS A 88 3.73 -8.93 -23.29
N HIS A 89 3.21 -9.09 -22.09
CA HIS A 89 3.65 -10.14 -21.15
C HIS A 89 2.78 -11.39 -21.21
N ASP A 90 1.55 -11.31 -21.71
CA ASP A 90 0.58 -12.42 -21.74
C ASP A 90 1.17 -13.77 -22.21
N GLU A 91 1.99 -13.79 -23.27
CA GLU A 91 2.61 -15.03 -23.78
C GLU A 91 3.63 -15.62 -22.81
N ALA A 92 4.45 -14.78 -22.18
CA ALA A 92 5.42 -15.21 -21.19
C ALA A 92 4.75 -15.64 -19.87
N ASP A 93 3.64 -15.00 -19.48
CA ASP A 93 2.86 -15.38 -18.29
C ASP A 93 2.21 -16.75 -18.50
N ALA A 94 1.68 -16.99 -19.70
CA ALA A 94 1.13 -18.29 -20.09
C ALA A 94 2.20 -19.37 -20.10
N GLU A 95 3.37 -19.11 -20.68
CA GLU A 95 4.50 -20.04 -20.69
C GLU A 95 4.96 -20.38 -19.26
N GLU A 96 5.11 -19.39 -18.38
CA GLU A 96 5.48 -19.61 -16.99
C GLU A 96 4.40 -20.41 -16.24
N LEU A 97 3.11 -20.12 -16.46
CA LEU A 97 2.02 -20.92 -15.91
C LEU A 97 2.13 -22.39 -16.33
N TYR A 98 2.37 -22.67 -17.61
CA TYR A 98 2.51 -24.05 -18.08
C TYR A 98 3.74 -24.72 -17.47
N GLN A 99 4.86 -24.02 -17.36
CA GLN A 99 6.08 -24.53 -16.71
C GLN A 99 5.85 -24.84 -15.22
N LEU A 100 5.13 -23.99 -14.49
CA LEU A 100 4.75 -24.23 -13.09
C LEU A 100 3.87 -25.47 -12.97
N LEU A 101 2.87 -25.61 -13.83
CA LEU A 101 1.98 -26.76 -13.84
C LEU A 101 2.74 -28.06 -14.12
N GLU A 102 3.54 -28.10 -15.19
CA GLU A 102 4.24 -29.30 -15.65
C GLU A 102 5.35 -29.74 -14.69
N ASN A 103 6.14 -28.79 -14.17
CA ASN A 103 7.35 -29.11 -13.43
C ASN A 103 7.16 -29.11 -11.91
N HIS A 104 6.11 -28.48 -11.39
CA HIS A 104 5.92 -28.32 -9.94
C HIS A 104 4.55 -28.80 -9.47
N VAL A 105 3.47 -28.17 -9.92
CA VAL A 105 2.12 -28.42 -9.35
C VAL A 105 1.66 -29.85 -9.60
N VAL A 106 1.70 -30.31 -10.86
CA VAL A 106 1.25 -31.66 -11.23
C VAL A 106 2.14 -32.73 -10.60
N PRO A 107 3.49 -32.67 -10.69
CA PRO A 107 4.35 -33.66 -10.04
C PRO A 107 4.14 -33.74 -8.53
N GLU A 108 4.05 -32.60 -7.83
CA GLU A 108 3.83 -32.57 -6.38
C GLU A 108 2.46 -33.17 -6.02
N PHE A 109 1.42 -32.87 -6.82
CA PHE A 109 0.10 -33.46 -6.64
C PHE A 109 0.04 -34.95 -6.98
N TYR A 110 0.91 -35.54 -7.79
CA TYR A 110 0.82 -36.98 -8.09
C TYR A 110 1.89 -37.83 -7.37
N LEU A 111 2.89 -37.21 -6.74
CA LEU A 111 3.86 -37.92 -5.93
C LEU A 111 3.21 -38.41 -4.63
N ARG A 112 2.97 -39.73 -4.55
CA ARG A 112 2.34 -40.39 -3.41
C ARG A 112 3.35 -41.24 -2.66
N ASN A 113 3.26 -41.24 -1.34
CA ASN A 113 4.01 -42.16 -0.48
C ASN A 113 3.38 -43.57 -0.48
N GLU A 114 3.96 -44.50 0.29
CA GLU A 114 3.47 -45.89 0.42
C GLU A 114 2.01 -46.00 0.93
N GLN A 115 1.50 -44.98 1.63
CA GLN A 115 0.10 -44.92 2.08
C GLN A 115 -0.83 -44.26 1.07
N GLY A 116 -0.34 -43.88 -0.12
CA GLY A 116 -1.14 -43.18 -1.12
C GLY A 116 -1.39 -41.71 -0.79
N LEU A 117 -0.55 -41.07 0.03
CA LEU A 117 -0.69 -39.66 0.42
C LEU A 117 0.39 -38.77 -0.23
N PRO A 118 0.05 -37.56 -0.71
CA PRO A 118 1.06 -36.57 -1.09
C PRO A 118 1.59 -35.81 0.13
N ALA A 119 2.69 -36.27 0.69
CA ALA A 119 3.27 -35.64 1.89
C ALA A 119 3.56 -34.14 1.68
N ASN A 120 4.25 -33.79 0.59
CA ASN A 120 4.65 -32.41 0.30
C ASN A 120 3.44 -31.49 0.05
N TRP A 121 2.44 -31.97 -0.70
CA TRP A 121 1.19 -31.22 -0.91
C TRP A 121 0.47 -30.93 0.41
N LEU A 122 0.33 -31.95 1.27
CA LEU A 122 -0.35 -31.79 2.55
C LEU A 122 0.42 -30.88 3.51
N GLU A 123 1.75 -30.88 3.44
CA GLU A 123 2.59 -29.93 4.17
C GLU A 123 2.33 -28.50 3.70
N ARG A 124 2.33 -28.26 2.39
CA ARG A 124 2.01 -26.97 1.77
C ARG A 124 0.61 -26.49 2.12
N VAL A 125 -0.38 -27.37 2.08
CA VAL A 125 -1.77 -27.07 2.51
C VAL A 125 -1.76 -26.60 3.96
N ARG A 126 -1.11 -27.34 4.88
CA ARG A 126 -1.06 -26.96 6.30
C ARG A 126 -0.35 -25.63 6.51
N ALA A 127 0.76 -25.38 5.81
CA ALA A 127 1.49 -24.11 5.89
C ALA A 127 0.61 -22.94 5.42
N SER A 128 0.00 -23.07 4.24
CA SER A 128 -0.92 -22.09 3.65
C SER A 128 -2.09 -21.78 4.60
N MET A 129 -2.75 -22.82 5.12
CA MET A 129 -3.84 -22.67 6.08
C MET A 129 -3.40 -21.93 7.35
N ASN A 130 -2.27 -22.34 7.93
CA ASN A 130 -1.78 -21.82 9.20
C ASN A 130 -1.38 -20.34 9.10
N GLU A 131 -0.69 -19.95 8.04
CA GLU A 131 -0.18 -18.58 7.89
C GLU A 131 -1.23 -17.60 7.35
N LEU A 132 -2.05 -18.05 6.41
CA LEU A 132 -2.88 -17.13 5.63
C LEU A 132 -4.30 -16.98 6.18
N THR A 133 -4.90 -18.02 6.77
CA THR A 133 -6.33 -18.01 7.15
C THR A 133 -6.68 -16.88 8.12
N ALA A 134 -5.90 -16.74 9.20
CA ALA A 134 -6.15 -15.70 10.19
C ALA A 134 -5.80 -14.31 9.66
N ARG A 135 -4.73 -14.21 8.86
CA ARG A 135 -4.29 -12.97 8.24
C ARG A 135 -5.36 -12.46 7.29
N TYR A 136 -5.84 -13.25 6.34
CA TYR A 136 -6.79 -12.82 5.32
C TYR A 136 -8.26 -12.98 5.73
N SER A 137 -8.54 -12.96 7.04
CA SER A 137 -9.90 -13.00 7.57
C SER A 137 -10.58 -11.63 7.49
N ALA A 138 -11.83 -11.60 7.02
CA ALA A 138 -12.67 -10.41 7.07
C ALA A 138 -12.86 -9.89 8.52
N ASN A 139 -12.79 -10.76 9.53
CA ASN A 139 -12.85 -10.34 10.94
C ASN A 139 -11.66 -9.45 11.32
N ARG A 140 -10.45 -9.77 10.83
CA ARG A 140 -9.26 -8.95 11.03
C ARG A 140 -9.46 -7.59 10.38
N MET A 141 -9.82 -7.58 9.10
CA MET A 141 -10.07 -6.37 8.33
C MET A 141 -11.11 -5.47 9.01
N VAL A 142 -12.29 -6.00 9.36
CA VAL A 142 -13.34 -5.18 10.02
C VAL A 142 -12.85 -4.64 11.37
N ARG A 143 -12.13 -5.43 12.16
CA ARG A 143 -11.58 -4.97 13.43
C ARG A 143 -10.57 -3.83 13.25
N GLU A 144 -9.67 -3.93 12.27
CA GLU A 144 -8.70 -2.89 11.93
C GLU A 144 -9.42 -1.61 11.48
N TYR A 145 -10.40 -1.71 10.57
CA TYR A 145 -11.22 -0.57 10.16
C TYR A 145 -11.92 0.11 11.34
N VAL A 146 -12.51 -0.68 12.24
CA VAL A 146 -13.20 -0.15 13.43
C VAL A 146 -12.21 0.52 14.39
N THR A 147 -11.09 -0.13 14.68
CA THR A 147 -10.15 0.30 15.72
C THR A 147 -9.30 1.48 15.26
N ASP A 148 -8.81 1.44 14.03
CA ASP A 148 -7.80 2.36 13.54
C ASP A 148 -8.41 3.57 12.81
N PHE A 149 -9.66 3.45 12.33
CA PHE A 149 -10.34 4.52 11.60
C PHE A 149 -11.64 4.96 12.28
N TYR A 150 -12.63 4.06 12.41
CA TYR A 150 -13.97 4.50 12.84
C TYR A 150 -14.01 5.03 14.28
N LEU A 151 -13.41 4.34 15.24
CA LEU A 151 -13.40 4.80 16.64
C LEU A 151 -12.65 6.13 16.81
N PRO A 152 -11.43 6.32 16.27
CA PRO A 152 -10.76 7.62 16.27
C PRO A 152 -11.59 8.74 15.61
N MET A 153 -12.22 8.46 14.47
CA MET A 153 -13.06 9.45 13.77
C MET A 153 -14.29 9.85 14.58
N VAL A 154 -14.93 8.90 15.29
CA VAL A 154 -16.06 9.20 16.18
C VAL A 154 -15.60 10.08 17.35
N ALA A 155 -14.45 9.77 17.96
CA ALA A 155 -13.89 10.56 19.05
C ALA A 155 -13.60 12.01 18.61
N GLN A 156 -12.92 12.19 17.47
CA GLN A 156 -12.65 13.51 16.88
C GLN A 156 -13.93 14.23 16.46
N GLY A 157 -14.92 13.50 15.92
CA GLY A 157 -16.21 14.05 15.58
C GLY A 157 -16.95 14.61 16.80
N ALA A 158 -16.81 13.99 17.98
CA ALA A 158 -17.41 14.47 19.22
C ALA A 158 -16.83 15.81 19.70
N GLU A 159 -15.60 16.17 19.30
CA GLU A 159 -14.98 17.46 19.61
C GLU A 159 -15.59 18.61 18.80
N ARG A 160 -16.33 18.30 17.72
CA ARG A 160 -16.99 19.28 16.84
C ARG A 160 -18.32 19.76 17.41
N THR A 161 -18.27 20.27 18.64
CA THR A 161 -19.36 21.04 19.25
C THR A 161 -19.62 22.33 18.49
N ALA A 162 -20.69 23.07 18.77
CA ALA A 162 -20.95 24.36 18.13
C ALA A 162 -19.75 25.33 18.27
N VAL A 163 -19.16 25.41 19.46
CA VAL A 163 -17.95 26.22 19.72
C VAL A 163 -16.76 25.72 18.89
N GLY A 164 -16.51 24.40 18.91
CA GLY A 164 -15.40 23.82 18.15
C GLY A 164 -15.56 23.98 16.64
N ALA A 165 -16.80 23.95 16.13
CA ALA A 165 -17.10 24.20 14.73
C ALA A 165 -16.84 25.66 14.33
N ASP A 166 -17.26 26.63 15.17
CA ASP A 166 -16.99 28.06 14.93
C ASP A 166 -15.49 28.36 14.93
N GLU A 167 -14.74 27.78 15.88
CA GLU A 167 -13.27 27.87 15.91
C GLU A 167 -12.65 27.30 14.63
N LEU A 168 -13.10 26.12 14.20
CA LEU A 168 -12.59 25.44 13.01
C LEU A 168 -12.85 26.26 11.74
N VAL A 169 -14.04 26.87 11.62
CA VAL A 169 -14.37 27.77 10.51
C VAL A 169 -13.44 28.98 10.51
N SER A 170 -13.20 29.61 11.66
CA SER A 170 -12.26 30.74 11.78
C SER A 170 -10.83 30.34 11.40
N VAL A 171 -10.38 29.14 11.78
CA VAL A 171 -9.08 28.60 11.38
C VAL A 171 -9.04 28.40 9.86
N LYS A 172 -10.06 27.79 9.25
CA LYS A 172 -10.14 27.58 7.80
C LYS A 172 -10.13 28.90 7.02
N GLU A 173 -10.86 29.91 7.47
CA GLU A 173 -10.87 31.24 6.85
C GLU A 173 -9.49 31.93 6.95
N THR A 174 -8.81 31.76 8.09
CA THR A 174 -7.45 32.27 8.29
C THR A 174 -6.48 31.58 7.33
N ILE A 175 -6.52 30.24 7.25
CA ILE A 175 -5.74 29.46 6.29
C ILE A 175 -6.02 29.96 4.87
N ALA A 176 -7.28 30.01 4.43
CA ALA A 176 -7.63 30.41 3.06
C ALA A 176 -7.15 31.82 2.69
N ARG A 177 -7.12 32.75 3.65
CA ARG A 177 -6.65 34.13 3.45
C ARG A 177 -5.14 34.20 3.23
N HIS A 178 -4.37 33.47 4.03
CA HIS A 178 -2.91 33.54 4.03
C HIS A 178 -2.26 32.54 3.08
N TRP A 179 -2.91 31.38 2.86
CA TRP A 179 -2.36 30.25 2.10
C TRP A 179 -1.77 30.63 0.73
N PRO A 180 -2.51 31.39 -0.11
CA PRO A 180 -2.03 31.75 -1.43
C PRO A 180 -0.75 32.59 -1.43
N ARG A 181 -0.30 33.12 -0.29
CA ARG A 181 0.88 33.98 -0.14
C ARG A 181 2.05 33.30 0.56
N LEU A 182 1.92 32.08 1.08
CA LEU A 182 3.07 31.34 1.61
C LEU A 182 4.11 31.13 0.53
N ARG A 183 5.39 31.29 0.86
CA ARG A 183 6.50 31.07 -0.07
C ARG A 183 7.65 30.39 0.64
N PHE A 184 8.36 29.55 -0.10
CA PHE A 184 9.68 29.10 0.30
C PHE A 184 10.69 30.22 0.07
N GLY A 185 11.57 30.40 1.04
CA GLY A 185 12.74 31.27 0.97
C GLY A 185 13.99 30.48 0.59
N ALA A 186 15.13 30.87 1.15
CA ALA A 186 16.39 30.17 0.94
C ALA A 186 16.32 28.74 1.51
N MET A 187 16.92 27.81 0.77
CA MET A 187 17.13 26.43 1.20
C MET A 187 18.61 26.10 1.06
N ASP A 188 19.23 25.74 2.17
CA ASP A 188 20.63 25.33 2.23
C ASP A 188 20.73 23.87 2.67
N ALA A 189 21.66 23.14 2.06
CA ALA A 189 21.99 21.77 2.44
C ALA A 189 23.48 21.67 2.78
N ARG A 190 23.81 21.00 3.89
CA ARG A 190 25.19 20.74 4.29
C ARG A 190 25.36 19.33 4.84
N GLU A 191 26.55 18.78 4.67
CA GLU A 191 26.92 17.52 5.30
C GLU A 191 27.10 17.70 6.81
N GLU A 192 26.50 16.81 7.59
CA GLU A 192 26.61 16.76 9.05
C GLU A 192 26.90 15.31 9.45
N GLY A 193 28.20 14.98 9.50
CA GLY A 193 28.66 13.61 9.72
C GLY A 193 28.35 12.70 8.53
N GLN A 194 27.57 11.64 8.74
CA GLN A 194 27.13 10.72 7.69
C GLN A 194 25.70 11.04 7.20
N LYS A 195 25.23 12.26 7.40
CA LYS A 195 23.87 12.70 7.05
C LYS A 195 23.89 14.06 6.34
N LEU A 196 22.79 14.40 5.69
CA LEU A 196 22.56 15.73 5.13
C LEU A 196 21.62 16.52 6.02
N ARG A 197 22.03 17.72 6.39
CA ARG A 197 21.20 18.70 7.08
C ARG A 197 20.65 19.71 6.08
N PHE A 198 19.35 19.93 6.13
CA PHE A 198 18.65 20.98 5.40
C PHE A 198 18.22 22.07 6.37
N ASP A 199 18.46 23.32 6.01
CA ASP A 199 17.87 24.49 6.64
C ASP A 199 17.03 25.23 5.57
N LEU A 200 15.78 25.57 5.91
CA LEU A 200 14.80 26.11 4.98
C LEU A 200 14.07 27.29 5.61
N ASP A 201 14.04 28.40 4.89
CA ASP A 201 13.24 29.57 5.25
C ASP A 201 11.84 29.46 4.64
N VAL A 202 10.82 29.83 5.41
CA VAL A 202 9.43 29.80 4.98
C VAL A 202 8.73 31.09 5.40
N TYR A 203 8.19 31.82 4.42
CA TYR A 203 7.34 32.99 4.64
C TYR A 203 5.88 32.53 4.83
N LEU A 204 5.27 32.90 5.96
CA LEU A 204 3.94 32.43 6.38
C LEU A 204 2.81 33.47 6.26
N ASP A 205 3.10 34.70 5.82
CA ASP A 205 2.09 35.78 5.67
C ASP A 205 1.23 36.03 6.93
N GLY A 206 1.76 35.78 8.14
CA GLY A 206 0.99 35.93 9.39
C GLY A 206 0.25 34.68 9.85
N LEU A 207 0.31 33.57 9.10
CA LEU A 207 -0.14 32.27 9.57
C LEU A 207 0.79 31.77 10.70
N SER A 208 0.21 31.27 11.79
CA SER A 208 0.99 30.71 12.90
C SER A 208 1.86 29.54 12.42
N PRO A 209 3.16 29.47 12.80
CA PRO A 209 4.01 28.31 12.57
C PRO A 209 3.42 27.00 13.11
N GLU A 210 2.58 27.05 14.13
CA GLU A 210 1.91 25.87 14.71
C GLU A 210 0.83 25.29 13.81
N LEU A 211 0.26 26.08 12.88
CA LEU A 211 -0.78 25.64 11.94
C LEU A 211 -0.20 25.00 10.67
N VAL A 212 1.11 24.91 10.55
CA VAL A 212 1.78 24.34 9.38
C VAL A 212 2.78 23.26 9.80
N ALA A 213 2.87 22.21 9.00
CA ALA A 213 3.99 21.29 9.04
C ALA A 213 4.83 21.47 7.79
N VAL A 214 6.12 21.68 7.98
CA VAL A 214 7.11 21.74 6.91
C VAL A 214 7.79 20.39 6.83
N GLU A 215 7.83 19.80 5.66
CA GLU A 215 8.34 18.44 5.44
C GLU A 215 9.29 18.43 4.25
N LEU A 216 10.36 17.63 4.35
CA LEU A 216 11.25 17.31 3.25
C LEU A 216 10.91 15.93 2.71
N VAL A 217 10.54 15.85 1.43
CA VAL A 217 10.11 14.59 0.80
C VAL A 217 11.13 14.14 -0.22
N ALA A 218 11.46 12.85 -0.21
CA ALA A 218 12.17 12.18 -1.29
C ALA A 218 11.38 10.94 -1.73
N GLU A 219 11.14 10.79 -3.03
CA GLU A 219 10.50 9.61 -3.57
C GLU A 219 11.44 8.40 -3.57
N SER A 220 10.87 7.20 -3.75
CA SER A 220 11.65 5.98 -3.84
C SER A 220 12.57 6.02 -5.06
N SER A 221 13.85 5.66 -4.88
CA SER A 221 14.82 5.60 -5.97
C SER A 221 15.95 4.63 -5.65
N ASN A 222 16.92 4.50 -6.55
CA ASN A 222 18.15 3.73 -6.31
C ASN A 222 18.98 4.26 -5.13
N SER A 223 18.69 5.47 -4.63
CA SER A 223 19.31 6.04 -3.44
C SER A 223 18.57 5.70 -2.14
N GLY A 224 17.44 5.00 -2.22
CA GLY A 224 16.71 4.42 -1.09
C GLY A 224 15.18 4.60 -1.15
N PRO A 225 14.46 4.11 -0.13
CA PRO A 225 12.99 4.13 -0.10
C PRO A 225 12.43 5.54 0.01
N ARG A 226 11.14 5.70 -0.29
CA ARG A 226 10.41 6.96 -0.08
C ARG A 226 10.58 7.46 1.37
N LEU A 227 10.89 8.74 1.52
CA LEU A 227 11.12 9.41 2.80
C LEU A 227 10.23 10.66 2.89
N VAL A 228 9.55 10.82 4.02
CA VAL A 228 8.88 12.07 4.41
C VAL A 228 9.43 12.45 5.78
N GLN A 229 10.27 13.48 5.82
CA GLN A 229 10.92 13.94 7.04
C GLN A 229 10.30 15.27 7.50
N SER A 230 9.72 15.30 8.70
CA SER A 230 9.28 16.58 9.30
C SER A 230 10.49 17.46 9.62
N MET A 231 10.36 18.76 9.32
CA MET A 231 11.36 19.79 9.64
C MET A 231 10.97 20.50 10.94
N ALA A 232 11.92 20.59 11.87
CA ALA A 232 11.75 21.22 13.17
C ALA A 232 11.81 22.75 13.03
N PHE A 233 10.91 23.45 13.72
CA PHE A 233 10.91 24.91 13.82
C PHE A 233 12.12 25.40 14.63
N SER A 234 12.92 26.29 14.02
CA SER A 234 14.09 26.89 14.66
C SER A 234 13.82 28.29 15.24
N GLY A 235 12.80 29.00 14.75
CA GLY A 235 12.50 30.37 15.16
C GLY A 235 12.24 31.34 13.99
N PRO A 236 11.84 32.58 14.29
CA PRO A 236 11.69 33.65 13.30
C PRO A 236 13.06 34.11 12.76
N LEU A 237 13.09 34.52 11.49
CA LEU A 237 14.27 35.10 10.87
C LEU A 237 14.35 36.60 11.23
N GLN A 238 15.47 37.02 11.84
CA GLN A 238 15.59 38.39 12.39
C GLN A 238 15.50 39.49 11.32
N GLU A 239 15.91 39.20 10.08
CA GLU A 239 15.98 40.18 8.99
C GLU A 239 14.78 40.13 8.02
N ALA A 240 13.81 39.23 8.25
CA ALA A 240 12.64 39.09 7.38
C ALA A 240 11.37 38.83 8.19
N GLU A 241 10.47 39.81 8.21
CA GLU A 241 9.18 39.68 8.88
C GLU A 241 8.38 38.49 8.33
N GLN A 242 7.67 37.80 9.23
CA GLN A 242 6.81 36.64 8.91
C GLN A 242 7.55 35.47 8.23
N THR A 243 8.88 35.48 8.25
CA THR A 243 9.72 34.39 7.75
C THR A 243 10.27 33.61 8.93
N TYR A 244 10.22 32.28 8.82
CA TYR A 244 10.64 31.36 9.87
C TYR A 244 11.58 30.30 9.32
N ARG A 245 12.54 29.88 10.15
CA ARG A 245 13.52 28.85 9.77
C ARG A 245 13.11 27.48 10.28
N TYR A 246 13.22 26.49 9.42
CA TYR A 246 12.99 25.08 9.70
C TYR A 246 14.23 24.26 9.35
N TYR A 247 14.45 23.13 10.01
CA TYR A 247 15.56 22.24 9.69
C TYR A 247 15.24 20.76 9.89
N CYS A 248 15.93 19.89 9.16
CA CYS A 248 15.93 18.47 9.41
C CYS A 248 17.25 17.82 8.99
N THR A 249 17.47 16.60 9.47
CA THR A 249 18.64 15.80 9.08
C THR A 249 18.15 14.48 8.48
N VAL A 250 18.61 14.15 7.27
CA VAL A 250 18.17 12.98 6.49
C VAL A 250 19.35 12.10 6.06
N PRO A 251 19.12 10.83 5.71
CA PRO A 251 20.13 10.00 5.07
C PRO A 251 20.68 10.64 3.78
N PRO A 252 21.95 10.41 3.43
CA PRO A 252 22.57 11.04 2.27
C PRO A 252 21.97 10.52 0.96
N ARG A 253 21.54 11.44 0.09
CA ARG A 253 21.07 11.23 -1.28
C ARG A 253 21.38 12.48 -2.13
N PRO A 254 21.37 12.39 -3.47
CA PRO A 254 21.45 13.56 -4.33
C PRO A 254 20.42 14.63 -3.93
N LEU A 255 20.83 15.91 -3.92
CA LEU A 255 20.01 17.00 -3.38
C LEU A 255 18.71 17.20 -4.17
N GLU A 256 18.76 16.96 -5.47
CA GLU A 256 17.64 17.01 -6.41
C GLU A 256 16.54 15.97 -6.10
N HIS A 257 16.81 14.96 -5.27
CA HIS A 257 15.80 14.01 -4.83
C HIS A 257 14.89 14.58 -3.74
N PHE A 258 15.28 15.69 -3.10
CA PHE A 258 14.53 16.26 -1.99
C PHE A 258 13.69 17.45 -2.45
N THR A 259 12.38 17.36 -2.22
CA THR A 259 11.43 18.45 -2.46
C THR A 259 10.73 18.81 -1.15
N PRO A 260 10.93 20.04 -0.62
CA PRO A 260 10.15 20.53 0.51
C PRO A 260 8.67 20.69 0.16
N ARG A 261 7.82 20.50 1.17
CA ARG A 261 6.41 20.88 1.13
C ARG A 261 5.97 21.48 2.45
N ILE A 262 4.90 22.27 2.39
CA ILE A 262 4.16 22.79 3.53
C ILE A 262 2.75 22.21 3.46
N ARG A 263 2.25 21.72 4.59
CA ARG A 263 0.88 21.21 4.76
C ARG A 263 0.26 21.84 6.01
N ILE A 264 -1.05 21.80 6.13
CA ILE A 264 -1.73 22.20 7.35
C ILE A 264 -1.45 21.21 8.49
N HIS A 265 -1.20 21.77 9.67
CA HIS A 265 -1.03 21.07 10.94
C HIS A 265 -2.13 21.50 11.93
N GLU A 266 -3.36 21.06 11.65
CA GLU A 266 -4.50 21.20 12.54
C GLU A 266 -5.13 19.80 12.67
N PRO A 267 -4.99 19.11 13.81
CA PRO A 267 -5.48 17.74 14.00
C PRO A 267 -6.96 17.55 13.67
N ARG A 268 -7.77 18.61 13.80
CA ARG A 268 -9.20 18.59 13.47
C ARG A 268 -9.49 18.67 11.96
N LEU A 269 -8.52 19.08 11.14
CA LEU A 269 -8.57 19.16 9.67
C LEU A 269 -7.74 18.02 9.03
N ASN A 270 -8.04 16.79 9.41
CA ASN A 270 -7.26 15.61 9.02
C ASN A 270 -7.82 14.83 7.82
N LEU A 271 -8.99 15.22 7.30
CA LEU A 271 -9.58 14.63 6.11
C LEU A 271 -9.20 15.46 4.88
N PRO A 272 -8.62 14.85 3.81
CA PRO A 272 -8.29 15.56 2.58
C PRO A 272 -9.48 16.28 1.90
N LEU A 273 -10.70 15.81 2.16
CA LEU A 273 -11.92 16.45 1.65
C LEU A 273 -12.21 17.79 2.35
N GLU A 274 -11.72 17.98 3.58
CA GLU A 274 -11.94 19.18 4.37
C GLU A 274 -10.85 20.23 4.16
N ASP A 275 -9.61 19.77 4.01
CA ASP A 275 -8.44 20.58 3.70
C ASP A 275 -7.49 19.82 2.77
N ALA A 276 -7.26 20.40 1.59
CA ALA A 276 -6.37 19.85 0.56
C ALA A 276 -5.12 20.72 0.37
N HIS A 277 -4.83 21.62 1.31
CA HIS A 277 -3.76 22.59 1.16
C HIS A 277 -2.40 21.93 1.32
N ILE A 278 -1.69 21.80 0.19
CA ILE A 278 -0.30 21.38 0.15
C ILE A 278 0.44 22.33 -0.80
N LEU A 279 1.50 22.96 -0.31
CA LEU A 279 2.35 23.84 -1.09
C LEU A 279 3.70 23.12 -1.26
N TRP A 280 4.04 22.78 -2.50
CA TRP A 280 5.32 22.17 -2.85
C TRP A 280 6.30 23.23 -3.33
N LEU A 281 7.58 23.06 -2.98
CA LEU A 281 8.64 23.84 -3.62
C LEU A 281 8.65 23.45 -5.11
N ARG A 282 8.44 24.43 -5.98
CA ARG A 282 8.45 24.27 -7.44
C ARG A 282 9.73 24.83 -8.02
#